data_AF-A0A529HFN9-F1
#
_entry.id   AF-A0A529HFN9-F1
#
_cell.length_a   1.000
_cell.length_b   1.000
_cell.length_c   1.000
_cell.angle_alpha   90.00
_cell.angle_beta   90.00
_cell.angle_gamma   90.00
#
_symmetry.space_group_name_H-M   'P 1'
#
loop_
_entity.id
_entity.type
_entity.pdbx_description
1 polymer ?
#
loop_
_entity_poly.entity_id
_entity_poly.type
_entity_poly.pdbx_seq_one_letter_code
_entity_poly.pdbx_strand_id
1 'polypeptide(L)'
;SPHQFIYFQAGGFDASLLSFLQIDRHGSVNVSKLSARPHVTAGAGGFVDITSRAKKIVFSGFFNAGARLSLADSGIRIDQEGKVKKVVEEVEHISFSGKRAVAQGQDITYVTERCVMKLTPDGLMVTELAPGIDLERDVLAQADIPLGIANDLKV
;
A
#
# COMPACT_ATOMS: atom_id res chain seq x y z
N SER A 1 -9.86 22.77 -14.40
CA SER A 1 -9.04 22.00 -13.46
C SER A 1 -9.05 22.54 -12.02
N PRO A 2 -9.12 23.86 -11.70
CA PRO A 2 -9.02 24.31 -10.31
C PRO A 2 -10.18 23.83 -9.41
N HIS A 3 -11.41 23.82 -9.92
CA HIS A 3 -12.58 23.33 -9.17
C HIS A 3 -12.48 21.86 -8.76
N GLN A 4 -11.86 21.01 -9.58
CA GLN A 4 -11.65 19.60 -9.26
C GLN A 4 -10.63 19.44 -8.12
N PHE A 5 -9.56 20.23 -8.13
CA PHE A 5 -8.59 20.24 -7.03
C PHE A 5 -9.20 20.78 -5.72
N ILE A 6 -10.04 21.82 -5.79
CA ILE A 6 -10.79 22.29 -4.62
C ILE A 6 -11.69 21.17 -4.07
N TYR A 7 -12.40 20.46 -4.95
CA TYR A 7 -13.23 19.32 -4.55
C TYR A 7 -12.40 18.21 -3.88
N PHE A 8 -11.22 17.88 -4.41
CA PHE A 8 -10.34 16.88 -3.80
C PHE A 8 -9.81 17.31 -2.44
N GLN A 9 -9.31 18.55 -2.35
CA GLN A 9 -8.76 19.13 -1.13
C GLN A 9 -9.84 19.36 -0.06
N ALA A 10 -11.12 19.47 -0.45
CA ALA A 10 -12.26 19.51 0.46
C ALA A 10 -12.72 18.12 0.92
N GLY A 11 -12.15 17.03 0.39
CA GLY A 11 -12.59 15.66 0.67
C GLY A 11 -14.01 15.38 0.15
N GLY A 12 -14.38 15.96 -0.99
CA GLY A 12 -15.73 15.90 -1.54
C GLY A 12 -16.19 14.51 -2.01
N PHE A 13 -15.32 13.51 -1.98
CA PHE A 13 -15.57 12.13 -2.42
C PHE A 13 -15.47 11.13 -1.26
N ASP A 14 -16.10 9.97 -1.41
CA ASP A 14 -16.16 8.96 -0.35
C ASP A 14 -14.88 8.11 -0.25
N ALA A 15 -14.32 7.72 -1.40
CA ALA A 15 -13.14 6.86 -1.45
C ALA A 15 -12.24 7.18 -2.65
N SER A 16 -10.94 6.91 -2.50
CA SER A 16 -9.96 6.90 -3.59
C SER A 16 -9.26 5.55 -3.71
N LEU A 17 -8.90 5.18 -4.94
CA LEU A 17 -8.15 3.98 -5.26
C LEU A 17 -6.88 4.40 -5.99
N LEU A 18 -5.71 4.12 -5.42
CA LEU A 18 -4.43 4.66 -5.88
C LEU A 18 -3.33 3.61 -5.83
N SER A 19 -2.32 3.74 -6.68
CA SER A 19 -1.14 2.87 -6.66
C SER A 19 -0.07 3.35 -5.67
N PHE A 20 0.93 2.51 -5.40
CA PHE A 20 2.10 2.84 -4.59
C PHE A 20 3.39 2.28 -5.20
N LEU A 21 4.53 2.92 -4.93
CA LEU A 21 5.88 2.39 -5.18
C LEU A 21 6.46 1.75 -3.93
N GLN A 22 6.33 2.40 -2.77
CA GLN A 22 6.76 1.90 -1.47
C GLN A 22 5.72 2.24 -0.39
N ILE A 23 5.70 1.43 0.67
CA ILE A 23 4.97 1.63 1.92
C ILE A 23 5.98 1.46 3.05
N ASP A 24 6.03 2.39 4.00
CA ASP A 24 6.93 2.29 5.16
C ASP A 24 6.26 1.76 6.44
N ARG A 25 7.06 1.61 7.51
CA ARG A 25 6.62 1.20 8.85
C ARG A 25 5.51 2.05 9.47
N HIS A 26 5.32 3.26 8.99
CA HIS A 26 4.30 4.19 9.45
C HIS A 26 3.08 4.24 8.53
N GLY A 27 3.05 3.39 7.50
CA GLY A 27 2.04 3.40 6.44
C GLY A 27 2.17 4.56 5.46
N SER A 28 3.28 5.30 5.48
CA SER A 28 3.52 6.35 4.49
C SER A 28 3.75 5.73 3.12
N VAL A 29 3.30 6.42 2.08
CA VAL A 29 3.39 5.94 0.70
C VAL A 29 4.27 6.86 -0.12
N ASN A 30 5.11 6.25 -0.95
CA ASN A 30 5.86 6.92 -2.01
C ASN A 30 5.29 6.56 -3.37
N VAL A 31 5.09 7.57 -4.22
CA VAL A 31 4.73 7.40 -5.64
C VAL A 31 5.64 8.16 -6.60
N SER A 32 6.59 8.95 -6.08
CA SER A 32 7.16 10.06 -6.84
C SER A 32 8.68 9.99 -7.02
N LYS A 33 9.40 9.18 -6.24
CA LYS A 33 10.87 9.09 -6.34
C LYS A 33 11.39 7.69 -6.07
N LEU A 34 12.23 7.16 -6.96
CA LEU A 34 13.04 5.97 -6.72
C LEU A 34 14.46 6.28 -7.19
N SER A 35 15.40 6.49 -6.27
CA SER A 35 16.75 6.98 -6.57
C SER A 35 17.53 5.98 -7.41
N ALA A 36 17.27 4.68 -7.24
CA ALA A 36 17.85 3.63 -8.06
C ALA A 36 17.27 3.55 -9.49
N ARG A 37 16.10 4.16 -9.75
CA ARG A 37 15.42 4.16 -11.06
C ARG A 37 14.73 5.50 -11.34
N PRO A 38 15.47 6.61 -11.46
CA PRO A 38 14.88 7.94 -11.54
C PRO A 38 13.99 8.17 -12.78
N HIS A 39 14.22 7.39 -13.85
CA HIS A 39 13.46 7.47 -15.11
C HIS A 39 12.06 6.83 -15.04
N VAL A 40 11.72 6.09 -13.98
CA VAL A 40 10.41 5.40 -13.86
C VAL A 40 9.37 6.19 -13.07
N THR A 41 9.70 7.40 -12.61
CA THR A 41 8.82 8.24 -11.79
C THR A 41 8.46 9.54 -12.50
N ALA A 42 7.18 9.93 -12.46
CA ALA A 42 6.67 11.15 -13.08
C ALA A 42 6.41 12.29 -12.07
N GLY A 43 6.90 12.16 -10.83
CA GLY A 43 6.51 13.03 -9.71
C GLY A 43 5.19 12.61 -9.07
N ALA A 44 4.62 13.47 -8.22
CA ALA A 44 3.42 13.13 -7.43
C ALA A 44 2.08 13.42 -8.15
N GLY A 45 2.08 14.23 -9.21
CA GLY A 45 0.83 14.66 -9.86
C GLY A 45 -0.20 15.20 -8.84
N GLY A 46 -1.47 14.83 -9.01
CA GLY A 46 -2.54 15.16 -8.05
C GLY A 46 -2.65 14.22 -6.84
N PHE A 47 -1.69 13.31 -6.62
CA PHE A 47 -1.76 12.30 -5.56
C PHE A 47 -1.88 12.93 -4.16
N VAL A 48 -1.14 14.00 -3.90
CA VAL A 48 -1.16 14.70 -2.61
C VAL A 48 -2.52 15.36 -2.38
N ASP A 49 -3.10 15.99 -3.41
CA ASP A 49 -4.41 16.65 -3.31
C ASP A 49 -5.53 15.66 -3.02
N ILE A 50 -5.50 14.49 -3.68
CA ILE A 50 -6.48 13.42 -3.46
C ILE A 50 -6.33 12.85 -2.05
N THR A 51 -5.11 12.49 -1.64
CA THR A 51 -4.91 11.75 -0.38
C THR A 51 -5.01 12.61 0.88
N SER A 52 -4.90 13.94 0.77
CA SER A 52 -4.78 14.82 1.95
C SER A 52 -6.03 14.95 2.81
N ARG A 53 -7.23 14.75 2.25
CA ARG A 53 -8.52 14.82 2.98
C ARG A 53 -9.49 13.68 2.66
N ALA A 54 -9.07 12.70 1.85
CA ALA A 54 -9.90 11.53 1.55
C ALA A 54 -10.31 10.81 2.84
N LYS A 55 -11.61 10.51 3.00
CA LYS A 55 -12.08 9.75 4.17
C LYS A 55 -11.58 8.31 4.13
N LYS A 56 -11.65 7.68 2.96
CA LYS A 56 -11.18 6.32 2.70
C LYS A 56 -10.20 6.29 1.53
N ILE A 57 -9.09 5.57 1.70
CA ILE A 57 -8.08 5.37 0.66
C ILE A 57 -7.76 3.88 0.57
N VAL A 58 -7.85 3.34 -0.65
CA VAL A 58 -7.39 1.99 -0.97
C VAL A 58 -6.15 2.11 -1.85
N PHE A 59 -5.00 1.80 -1.28
CA PHE A 59 -3.78 1.63 -2.02
C PHE A 59 -3.74 0.23 -2.63
N SER A 60 -3.47 0.10 -3.93
CA SER A 60 -3.45 -1.19 -4.63
C SER A 60 -2.19 -1.37 -5.46
N GLY A 61 -1.58 -2.56 -5.39
CA GLY A 61 -0.42 -2.89 -6.19
C GLY A 61 0.25 -4.17 -5.71
N PHE A 62 1.24 -4.66 -6.46
CA PHE A 62 1.98 -5.84 -6.03
C PHE A 62 2.70 -5.62 -4.69
N PHE A 63 2.78 -6.66 -3.88
CA PHE A 63 3.55 -6.67 -2.63
C PHE A 63 5.05 -6.50 -2.91
N ASN A 64 5.57 -7.26 -3.86
CA ASN A 64 6.93 -7.12 -4.40
C ASN A 64 6.88 -6.84 -5.91
N ALA A 65 7.70 -5.91 -6.39
CA ALA A 65 7.71 -5.57 -7.81
C ALA A 65 8.40 -6.66 -8.65
N GLY A 66 7.75 -7.10 -9.72
CA GLY A 66 8.29 -8.05 -10.69
C GLY A 66 8.04 -9.53 -10.36
N ALA A 67 7.14 -9.83 -9.41
CA ALA A 67 6.69 -11.19 -9.16
C ALA A 67 5.97 -11.76 -10.40
N ARG A 68 6.09 -13.08 -10.61
CA ARG A 68 5.28 -13.83 -11.57
C ARG A 68 4.36 -14.76 -10.81
N LEU A 69 3.10 -14.75 -11.20
CA LEU A 69 2.01 -15.41 -10.49
C LEU A 69 1.22 -16.28 -11.46
N SER A 70 0.69 -17.38 -10.94
CA SER A 70 -0.33 -18.19 -11.60
C SER A 70 -1.55 -18.32 -10.69
N LEU A 71 -2.71 -18.51 -11.32
CA LEU A 71 -3.96 -18.82 -10.64
C LEU A 71 -4.22 -20.31 -10.79
N ALA A 72 -4.47 -20.98 -9.68
CA ALA A 72 -4.89 -22.38 -9.61
C ALA A 72 -6.20 -22.49 -8.82
N ASP A 73 -6.83 -23.67 -8.84
CA ASP A 73 -8.07 -23.90 -8.08
C ASP A 73 -7.87 -23.73 -6.56
N SER A 74 -6.64 -23.94 -6.07
CA SER A 74 -6.26 -23.70 -4.66
C SER A 74 -5.91 -22.25 -4.33
N GLY A 75 -5.99 -21.34 -5.31
CA GLY A 75 -5.69 -19.91 -5.16
C GLY A 75 -4.47 -19.43 -5.93
N ILE A 76 -3.80 -18.41 -5.39
CA ILE A 76 -2.65 -17.75 -6.02
C ILE A 76 -1.39 -18.55 -5.74
N ARG A 77 -0.56 -18.76 -6.77
CA ARG A 77 0.79 -19.31 -6.66
C ARG A 77 1.81 -18.28 -7.12
N ILE A 78 2.83 -18.05 -6.29
CA ILE A 78 3.99 -17.23 -6.65
C ILE A 78 5.01 -18.13 -7.36
N ASP A 79 5.04 -18.08 -8.69
CA ASP A 79 5.98 -18.88 -9.51
C ASP A 79 7.41 -18.32 -9.44
N GLN A 80 7.53 -17.01 -9.31
CA GLN A 80 8.79 -16.30 -9.11
C GLN A 80 8.55 -15.06 -8.25
N GLU A 81 9.32 -14.92 -7.17
CA GLU A 81 9.23 -13.76 -6.29
C GLU A 81 9.75 -12.49 -6.97
N GLY A 82 9.17 -11.35 -6.61
CA GLY A 82 9.57 -10.03 -7.08
C GLY A 82 10.95 -9.63 -6.56
N LYS A 83 11.67 -8.85 -7.37
CA LYS A 83 13.06 -8.46 -7.09
C LYS A 83 13.18 -7.22 -6.19
N VAL A 84 12.08 -6.47 -6.04
CA VAL A 84 12.08 -5.20 -5.33
C VAL A 84 10.99 -5.25 -4.27
N LYS A 85 11.40 -5.23 -3.00
CA LYS A 85 10.50 -5.09 -1.87
C LYS A 85 9.82 -3.73 -1.89
N LYS A 86 8.52 -3.71 -1.61
CA LYS A 86 7.74 -2.45 -1.56
C LYS A 86 7.24 -2.14 -0.16
N VAL A 87 7.29 -3.08 0.78
CA VAL A 87 7.08 -2.84 2.20
C VAL A 87 8.46 -2.73 2.85
N VAL A 88 8.87 -1.49 3.14
CA VAL A 88 10.25 -1.11 3.50
C VAL A 88 10.29 -0.44 4.88
N GLU A 89 11.48 -0.29 5.47
CA GLU A 89 11.65 0.43 6.75
C GLU A 89 11.26 1.91 6.64
N GLU A 90 11.77 2.60 5.61
CA GLU A 90 11.51 4.01 5.33
C GLU A 90 11.35 4.23 3.82
N VAL A 91 10.34 4.99 3.42
CA VAL A 91 10.16 5.35 2.01
C VAL A 91 11.16 6.42 1.58
N GLU A 92 11.63 6.37 0.33
CA GLU A 92 12.58 7.37 -0.17
C GLU A 92 11.98 8.79 -0.27
N HIS A 93 10.66 8.89 -0.39
CA HIS A 93 9.96 10.16 -0.45
C HIS A 93 8.50 10.02 -0.02
N ILE A 94 8.13 10.71 1.07
CA ILE A 94 6.76 10.71 1.59
C ILE A 94 5.86 11.51 0.66
N SER A 95 5.03 10.80 -0.13
CA SER A 95 3.98 11.39 -0.97
C SER A 95 2.61 11.36 -0.27
N PHE A 96 2.43 10.44 0.67
CA PHE A 96 1.33 10.39 1.64
C PHE A 96 1.91 9.98 2.99
N SER A 97 1.49 10.65 4.07
CA SER A 97 1.97 10.38 5.43
C SER A 97 0.96 9.54 6.21
N GLY A 98 1.34 8.31 6.56
CA GLY A 98 0.47 7.44 7.34
C GLY A 98 0.25 7.96 8.78
N LYS A 99 1.27 8.54 9.42
CA LYS A 99 1.12 9.21 10.73
C LYS A 99 0.03 10.28 10.72
N ARG A 100 0.02 11.12 9.66
CA ARG A 100 -1.01 12.15 9.49
C ARG A 100 -2.39 11.53 9.28
N ALA A 101 -2.48 10.45 8.51
CA ALA A 101 -3.74 9.77 8.26
C ALA A 101 -4.36 9.16 9.51
N VAL A 102 -3.56 8.53 10.36
CA VAL A 102 -3.98 8.05 11.69
C VAL A 102 -4.50 9.23 12.53
N ALA A 103 -3.75 10.33 12.61
CA ALA A 103 -4.15 11.50 13.38
C ALA A 103 -5.45 12.15 12.87
N GLN A 104 -5.76 11.99 11.58
CA GLN A 104 -6.98 12.50 10.96
C GLN A 104 -8.14 11.49 10.98
N GLY A 105 -7.92 10.26 11.45
CA GLY A 105 -8.92 9.20 11.41
C GLY A 105 -9.31 8.75 9.99
N GLN A 106 -8.38 8.84 9.03
CA GLN A 106 -8.61 8.34 7.67
C GLN A 106 -8.61 6.80 7.66
N ASP A 107 -9.50 6.18 6.87
CA ASP A 107 -9.55 4.74 6.67
C ASP A 107 -8.61 4.32 5.53
N ILE A 108 -7.50 3.67 5.86
CA ILE A 108 -6.47 3.30 4.89
C ILE A 108 -6.37 1.78 4.77
N THR A 109 -6.50 1.28 3.55
CA THR A 109 -6.30 -0.12 3.18
C THR A 109 -5.21 -0.22 2.13
N TYR A 110 -4.35 -1.24 2.25
CA TYR A 110 -3.40 -1.64 1.22
C TYR A 110 -3.79 -3.03 0.71
N VAL A 111 -4.07 -3.14 -0.58
CA VAL A 111 -4.47 -4.39 -1.23
C VAL A 111 -3.35 -4.83 -2.15
N THR A 112 -2.91 -6.06 -1.98
CA THR A 112 -1.90 -6.70 -2.85
C THR A 112 -2.48 -7.96 -3.46
N GLU A 113 -1.69 -8.62 -4.31
CA GLU A 113 -2.04 -9.95 -4.80
C GLU A 113 -2.14 -10.97 -3.67
N ARG A 114 -1.38 -10.82 -2.58
CA ARG A 114 -1.19 -11.88 -1.58
C ARG A 114 -1.87 -11.64 -0.25
N CYS A 115 -2.10 -10.37 0.11
CA CYS A 115 -2.75 -10.00 1.35
C CYS A 115 -3.39 -8.61 1.29
N VAL A 116 -4.28 -8.35 2.24
CA VAL A 116 -4.82 -7.02 2.56
C VAL A 116 -4.24 -6.57 3.89
N MET A 117 -3.79 -5.33 3.96
CA MET A 117 -3.31 -4.69 5.17
C MET A 117 -4.14 -3.44 5.49
N LYS A 118 -4.30 -3.14 6.78
CA LYS A 118 -4.86 -1.90 7.31
C LYS A 118 -3.77 -1.07 7.99
N LEU A 119 -3.88 0.25 7.86
CA LEU A 119 -3.13 1.16 8.73
C LEU A 119 -3.85 1.28 10.07
N THR A 120 -3.14 1.00 11.15
CA THR A 120 -3.62 1.20 12.53
C THR A 120 -2.71 2.19 13.25
N PRO A 121 -3.06 2.65 14.46
CA PRO A 121 -2.16 3.44 15.29
C PRO A 121 -0.82 2.74 15.61
N ASP A 122 -0.80 1.41 15.61
CA ASP A 122 0.38 0.60 15.95
C ASP A 122 1.24 0.23 14.71
N GLY A 123 0.74 0.49 13.50
CA GLY A 123 1.45 0.23 12.25
C GLY A 123 0.59 -0.49 11.22
N LEU A 124 1.24 -1.24 10.32
CA LEU A 124 0.54 -2.05 9.32
C LEU A 124 0.10 -3.38 9.93
N MET A 125 -1.16 -3.74 9.69
CA MET A 125 -1.75 -5.00 10.15
C MET A 125 -2.34 -5.78 8.98
N VAL A 126 -1.94 -7.04 8.81
CA VAL A 126 -2.51 -7.97 7.84
C VAL A 126 -3.90 -8.39 8.33
N THR A 127 -4.92 -8.17 7.50
CA THR A 127 -6.33 -8.48 7.83
C THR A 127 -6.93 -9.57 6.96
N GLU A 128 -6.41 -9.76 5.75
CA GLU A 128 -6.84 -10.82 4.84
C GLU A 128 -5.61 -11.41 4.13
N LEU A 129 -5.64 -12.72 3.90
CA LEU A 129 -4.62 -13.49 3.18
C LEU A 129 -5.29 -14.13 1.98
N ALA A 130 -4.66 -14.05 0.80
CA ALA A 130 -5.24 -14.70 -0.38
C ALA A 130 -5.09 -16.24 -0.27
N PRO A 131 -6.07 -17.02 -0.76
CA PRO A 131 -5.93 -18.47 -0.85
C PRO A 131 -4.65 -18.87 -1.61
N GLY A 132 -3.95 -19.90 -1.12
CA GLY A 132 -2.70 -20.39 -1.70
C GLY A 132 -1.43 -19.68 -1.23
N ILE A 133 -1.56 -18.58 -0.47
CA ILE A 133 -0.44 -17.83 0.10
C ILE A 133 -0.12 -18.33 1.51
N ASP A 134 1.18 -18.47 1.80
CA ASP A 134 1.68 -18.76 3.15
C ASP A 134 2.04 -17.46 3.88
N LEU A 135 1.45 -17.23 5.05
CA LEU A 135 1.61 -15.98 5.79
C LEU A 135 3.09 -15.68 6.12
N GLU A 136 3.83 -16.67 6.62
CA GLU A 136 5.21 -16.47 7.05
C GLU A 136 6.14 -16.27 5.84
N ARG A 137 6.12 -17.21 4.90
CA ARG A 137 7.04 -17.24 3.75
C ARG A 137 6.76 -16.12 2.75
N ASP A 138 5.49 -15.90 2.43
CA ASP A 138 5.10 -15.07 1.30
C ASP A 138 4.72 -13.65 1.73
N VAL A 139 4.41 -13.40 3.01
CA VAL A 139 4.05 -12.04 3.49
C VAL A 139 5.07 -11.51 4.49
N LEU A 140 5.22 -12.15 5.64
CA LEU A 140 6.04 -11.62 6.74
C LEU A 140 7.54 -11.60 6.39
N ALA A 141 8.07 -12.70 5.84
CA ALA A 141 9.47 -12.77 5.40
C ALA A 141 9.78 -11.86 4.19
N GLN A 142 8.76 -11.39 3.48
CA GLN A 142 8.90 -10.54 2.31
C GLN A 142 8.85 -9.04 2.64
N ALA A 143 8.39 -8.66 3.83
CA ALA A 143 8.49 -7.28 4.32
C ALA A 143 9.87 -7.01 4.95
N ASP A 144 10.32 -5.76 4.97
CA ASP A 144 11.50 -5.34 5.75
C ASP A 144 11.14 -4.86 7.17
N ILE A 145 9.85 -4.92 7.52
CA ILE A 145 9.30 -4.45 8.79
C ILE A 145 8.43 -5.54 9.40
N PRO A 146 8.26 -5.55 10.73
CA PRO A 146 7.21 -6.34 11.36
C PRO A 146 5.83 -5.89 10.89
N LEU A 147 4.98 -6.85 10.54
CA LEU A 147 3.56 -6.62 10.26
C LEU A 147 2.73 -7.21 11.39
N GLY A 148 1.75 -6.45 11.88
CA GLY A 148 0.74 -6.98 12.79
C GLY A 148 -0.14 -7.99 12.08
N ILE A 149 -0.76 -8.90 12.84
CA ILE A 149 -1.70 -9.90 12.31
C ILE A 149 -3.02 -9.71 13.04
N ALA A 150 -4.10 -9.56 12.29
CA ALA A 150 -5.43 -9.45 12.90
C ALA A 150 -5.81 -10.75 13.61
N ASN A 151 -6.42 -10.64 14.79
CA ASN A 151 -6.90 -11.81 15.54
C ASN A 151 -7.98 -12.60 14.77
N ASP A 152 -8.71 -11.92 13.90
CA ASP A 152 -9.74 -12.44 13.01
C ASP A 152 -9.28 -12.50 11.55
N LEU A 153 -7.98 -12.74 11.32
CA LEU A 153 -7.40 -12.90 9.98
C LEU A 153 -8.26 -13.81 9.09
N LYS A 154 -8.69 -13.27 7.95
CA LYS A 154 -9.49 -14.00 6.95
C LYS A 154 -8.58 -14.61 5.89
N VAL A 155 -8.92 -15.80 5.43
CA VAL A 155 -8.24 -16.54 4.34
C VAL A 155 -9.25 -16.88 3.26
#